data_AF-A0A7X6XB42-F1
#
_entry.id   AF-A0A7X6XB42-F1
#
_cell.length_a   1.000
_cell.length_b   1.000
_cell.length_c   1.000
_cell.angle_alpha   90.00
_cell.angle_beta   90.00
_cell.angle_gamma   90.00
#
_symmetry.space_group_name_H-M   'P 1'
#
loop_
_entity.id
_entity.type
_entity.pdbx_description
1 polymer ?
#
loop_
_entity_poly.entity_id
_entity_poly.type
_entity_poly.pdbx_seq_one_letter_code
_entity_poly.pdbx_strand_id
1 'polypeptide(L)'
;NSKYKIKDYNLTVIPKKFYVELKEAYDAINEIAKELEKKPISIKTLNLRVDTARDLSLKLYQTASSTVKTAAMAEMAIVYGNRYRSSNEEVEHGLKISSKAFNKGDYKSSLETILNTLNIVEPGIHKKLLSKMEG
;
A
#
# COMPACT_ATOMS: atom_id res chain seq x y z
N ASN A 1 -8.45 15.69 3.44
CA ASN A 1 -8.09 15.52 2.01
C ASN A 1 -7.40 14.18 1.71
N SER A 2 -7.93 13.06 2.21
CA SER A 2 -7.31 11.72 2.06
C SER A 2 -7.76 10.98 0.80
N LYS A 3 -8.86 11.42 0.15
CA LYS A 3 -9.43 10.80 -1.05
C LYS A 3 -8.58 10.96 -2.32
N TYR A 4 -7.59 11.84 -2.33
CA TYR A 4 -6.83 12.17 -3.56
C TYR A 4 -5.46 11.49 -3.67
N LYS A 5 -4.84 11.03 -2.58
CA LYS A 5 -3.48 10.46 -2.61
C LYS A 5 -3.32 9.16 -3.43
N ILE A 6 -4.40 8.41 -3.64
CA ILE A 6 -4.35 7.14 -4.40
C ILE A 6 -4.52 7.38 -5.91
N LYS A 7 -5.18 8.48 -6.29
CA LYS A 7 -5.29 8.87 -7.71
C LYS A 7 -3.98 9.42 -8.27
N ASP A 8 -3.17 10.08 -7.44
CA ASP A 8 -1.92 10.71 -7.90
C ASP A 8 -0.87 9.70 -8.40
N TYR A 9 -0.99 8.42 -8.06
CA TYR A 9 0.01 7.39 -8.41
C TYR A 9 -0.40 6.43 -9.53
N ASN A 10 -1.55 6.63 -10.21
CA ASN A 10 -1.97 5.78 -11.33
C ASN A 10 -1.86 4.26 -11.05
N LEU A 11 -2.07 3.83 -9.80
CA LEU A 11 -1.96 2.42 -9.44
C LEU A 11 -3.08 1.65 -10.17
N THR A 12 -2.69 0.78 -11.10
CA THR A 12 -3.61 0.01 -11.95
C THR A 12 -4.56 -0.85 -11.12
N VAL A 13 -4.11 -1.31 -9.94
CA VAL A 13 -4.92 -2.12 -9.02
C VAL A 13 -4.76 -1.64 -7.58
N ILE A 14 -5.87 -1.26 -6.96
CA ILE A 14 -5.92 -0.93 -5.53
C ILE A 14 -6.19 -2.23 -4.75
N PRO A 15 -5.38 -2.59 -3.73
CA PRO A 15 -5.58 -3.82 -2.97
C PRO A 15 -6.95 -3.87 -2.29
N LYS A 16 -7.59 -5.05 -2.26
CA LYS A 16 -8.91 -5.26 -1.61
C LYS A 16 -8.96 -4.77 -0.17
N LYS A 17 -7.85 -4.93 0.57
CA LYS A 17 -7.71 -4.47 1.96
C LYS A 17 -7.99 -2.97 2.11
N PHE A 18 -7.58 -2.14 1.15
CA PHE A 18 -7.83 -0.71 1.18
C PHE A 18 -9.34 -0.40 1.13
N TYR A 19 -10.10 -1.11 0.30
CA TYR A 19 -11.55 -0.91 0.20
C TYR A 19 -12.30 -1.33 1.47
N VAL A 20 -11.84 -2.40 2.13
CA VAL A 20 -12.39 -2.83 3.41
C VAL A 20 -12.17 -1.74 4.47
N GLU A 21 -10.93 -1.27 4.62
CA GLU A 21 -10.60 -0.21 5.60
C GLU A 21 -11.29 1.12 5.27
N LEU A 22 -11.47 1.44 3.98
CA LEU A 22 -12.22 2.62 3.54
C LEU A 22 -13.67 2.53 3.99
N LYS A 23 -14.29 1.36 3.82
CA LYS A 23 -15.67 1.12 4.26
C LYS A 23 -15.79 1.21 5.78
N GLU A 24 -14.86 0.61 6.52
CA GLU A 24 -14.83 0.70 8.00
C GLU A 24 -14.75 2.14 8.48
N ALA A 25 -13.84 2.95 7.92
CA ALA A 25 -13.70 4.36 8.29
C ALA A 25 -14.96 5.17 7.92
N TYR A 26 -15.58 4.88 6.78
CA TYR A 26 -16.82 5.51 6.36
C TYR A 26 -17.99 5.18 7.29
N ASP A 27 -18.16 3.89 7.63
CA ASP A 27 -19.20 3.43 8.54
C ASP A 27 -19.03 4.06 9.93
N ALA A 28 -17.79 4.18 10.43
CA ALA A 28 -17.51 4.83 11.71
C ALA A 28 -17.88 6.32 11.73
N ILE A 29 -17.67 7.05 10.62
CA ILE A 29 -18.10 8.44 10.49
C ILE A 29 -19.63 8.54 10.50
N ASN A 30 -20.32 7.62 9.81
CA ASN A 30 -21.78 7.58 9.81
C ASN A 30 -22.36 7.31 11.21
N GLU A 31 -21.70 6.49 12.03
CA GLU A 31 -22.12 6.27 13.42
C GLU A 31 -22.02 7.55 14.28
N ILE A 32 -21.08 8.45 14.00
CA ILE A 32 -21.03 9.77 14.66
C ILE A 32 -22.25 10.60 14.28
N ALA A 33 -22.61 10.64 12.99
CA ALA A 33 -23.79 11.38 12.52
C ALA A 33 -25.07 10.86 13.19
N LYS A 34 -25.24 9.54 13.27
CA LYS A 34 -26.38 8.91 13.97
C LYS A 34 -26.43 9.25 15.45
N GLU A 35 -25.28 9.32 16.13
CA GLU A 35 -25.23 9.68 17.55
C GLU A 35 -25.61 11.15 17.79
N LEU A 36 -25.24 12.05 16.88
CA LEU A 36 -25.60 13.47 16.93
C LEU A 36 -27.09 13.73 16.74
N GLU A 37 -27.81 12.85 16.04
CA GLU A 37 -29.26 12.96 15.82
C GLU A 37 -30.09 12.53 17.05
N LYS A 38 -29.50 11.83 18.02
CA LYS A 38 -30.21 11.33 19.21
C LYS A 38 -30.60 12.47 20.15
N LYS A 39 -31.74 12.31 20.82
CA LYS A 39 -32.20 13.23 21.88
C LYS A 39 -32.61 12.42 23.12
N PRO A 40 -31.96 12.59 24.28
CA PRO A 40 -30.75 13.39 24.51
C PRO A 40 -29.47 12.74 23.92
N ILE A 41 -28.46 13.54 23.61
CA ILE A 41 -27.15 13.05 23.12
C ILE A 41 -26.33 12.50 24.29
N SER A 42 -25.71 11.34 24.11
CA SER A 42 -24.73 10.80 25.06
C SER A 42 -23.31 11.27 24.69
N ILE A 43 -22.79 12.28 25.39
CA ILE A 43 -21.42 12.79 25.15
C ILE A 43 -20.36 11.69 25.29
N LYS A 44 -20.53 10.79 26.27
CA LYS A 44 -19.63 9.64 26.46
C LYS A 44 -19.59 8.74 25.21
N THR A 45 -20.77 8.44 24.65
CA THR A 45 -20.89 7.59 23.46
C THR A 45 -20.34 8.29 22.23
N LEU A 46 -20.63 9.59 22.08
CA LEU A 46 -20.12 10.41 20.99
C LEU A 46 -18.58 10.44 20.96
N ASN A 47 -17.93 10.67 22.11
CA ASN A 47 -16.48 10.67 22.21
C ASN A 47 -15.87 9.33 21.77
N LEU A 48 -16.45 8.21 22.23
CA LEU A 48 -16.00 6.87 21.83
C LEU A 48 -16.11 6.67 20.30
N ARG A 49 -17.20 7.13 19.68
CA ARG A 49 -17.38 7.04 18.22
C ARG A 49 -16.37 7.92 17.47
N VAL A 50 -16.11 9.12 17.96
CA VAL A 50 -15.11 10.03 17.39
C VAL A 50 -13.71 9.42 17.44
N ASP A 51 -13.32 8.85 18.58
CA ASP A 51 -12.01 8.21 18.73
C ASP A 51 -11.87 7.00 17.80
N THR A 52 -12.90 6.16 17.73
CA THR A 52 -12.93 5.01 16.80
C THR A 52 -12.79 5.44 15.33
N ALA A 53 -13.52 6.48 14.91
CA ALA A 53 -13.43 6.99 13.54
C ALA A 53 -12.07 7.61 13.24
N ARG A 54 -11.45 8.26 14.23
CA ARG A 54 -10.08 8.79 14.12
C ARG A 54 -9.08 7.66 13.89
N ASP A 55 -9.13 6.61 14.71
CA ASP A 55 -8.21 5.48 14.61
C ASP A 55 -8.32 4.76 13.26
N LEU A 56 -9.55 4.49 12.80
CA LEU A 56 -9.81 3.86 11.51
C LEU A 56 -9.35 4.75 10.34
N SER A 57 -9.55 6.07 10.44
CA SER A 57 -9.07 7.02 9.43
C SER A 57 -7.55 7.08 9.37
N LEU A 58 -6.88 7.02 10.53
CA LEU A 58 -5.42 6.97 10.62
C LEU A 58 -4.87 5.68 10.01
N LYS A 59 -5.47 4.54 10.33
CA LYS A 59 -5.12 3.23 9.79
C LYS A 59 -5.25 3.22 8.26
N LEU A 60 -6.37 3.69 7.73
CA LEU A 60 -6.59 3.82 6.29
C LEU A 60 -5.50 4.66 5.62
N TYR A 61 -5.13 5.79 6.22
CA TYR A 61 -4.06 6.65 5.72
C TYR A 61 -2.70 5.92 5.71
N GLN A 62 -2.37 5.21 6.78
CA GLN A 62 -1.14 4.42 6.88
C GLN A 62 -1.09 3.30 5.83
N THR A 63 -2.19 2.56 5.63
CA THR A 63 -2.31 1.53 4.60
C THR A 63 -2.16 2.11 3.20
N ALA A 64 -2.79 3.24 2.90
CA ALA A 64 -2.65 3.90 1.61
C ALA A 64 -1.19 4.32 1.35
N SER A 65 -0.58 4.98 2.33
CA SER A 65 0.80 5.47 2.26
C SER A 65 1.79 4.31 2.07
N SER A 66 1.64 3.22 2.84
CA SER A 66 2.51 2.05 2.72
C SER A 66 2.33 1.35 1.37
N THR A 67 1.08 1.18 0.91
CA THR A 67 0.78 0.56 -0.39
C THR A 67 1.43 1.34 -1.53
N VAL A 68 1.30 2.66 -1.55
CA VAL A 68 1.91 3.52 -2.57
C VAL A 68 3.44 3.39 -2.55
N LYS A 69 4.05 3.45 -1.35
CA LYS A 69 5.51 3.28 -1.21
C LYS A 69 5.96 1.92 -1.72
N THR A 70 5.30 0.84 -1.31
CA THR A 70 5.63 -0.52 -1.74
C THR A 70 5.46 -0.71 -3.25
N ALA A 71 4.41 -0.14 -3.84
CA ALA A 71 4.20 -0.19 -5.29
C ALA A 71 5.34 0.53 -6.03
N ALA A 72 5.69 1.75 -5.63
CA ALA A 72 6.79 2.50 -6.22
C ALA A 72 8.14 1.76 -6.09
N MET A 73 8.40 1.14 -4.94
CA MET A 73 9.58 0.30 -4.72
C MET A 73 9.60 -0.90 -5.68
N ALA A 74 8.47 -1.60 -5.79
CA ALA A 74 8.37 -2.79 -6.62
C ALA A 74 8.60 -2.45 -8.10
N GLU A 75 8.00 -1.37 -8.58
CA GLU A 75 8.17 -0.89 -9.96
C GLU A 75 9.65 -0.54 -10.23
N MET A 76 10.28 0.25 -9.36
CA MET A 76 11.68 0.61 -9.50
C MET A 76 12.58 -0.62 -9.55
N ALA A 77 12.35 -1.60 -8.67
CA ALA A 77 13.12 -2.83 -8.63
C ALA A 77 12.91 -3.70 -9.89
N ILE A 78 11.68 -3.78 -10.42
CA ILE A 78 11.39 -4.48 -11.67
C ILE A 78 12.11 -3.80 -12.85
N VAL A 79 12.01 -2.47 -12.96
CA VAL A 79 12.68 -1.69 -14.01
C VAL A 79 14.19 -1.85 -13.94
N TYR A 80 14.76 -1.81 -12.73
CA TYR A 80 16.17 -2.05 -12.51
C TYR A 80 16.58 -3.48 -12.90
N GLY A 81 15.80 -4.48 -12.48
CA GLY A 81 16.08 -5.88 -12.75
C GLY A 81 16.02 -6.27 -14.22
N ASN A 82 15.22 -5.56 -15.03
CA ASN A 82 15.17 -5.77 -16.48
C ASN A 82 16.54 -5.66 -17.16
N ARG A 83 17.52 -4.95 -16.55
CA ARG A 83 18.89 -4.85 -17.05
C ARG A 83 19.61 -6.20 -17.11
N TYR A 84 19.23 -7.14 -16.25
CA TYR A 84 19.84 -8.47 -16.16
C TYR A 84 19.01 -9.56 -16.85
N ARG A 85 17.86 -9.20 -17.44
CA ARG A 85 16.90 -10.16 -18.03
C ARG A 85 17.55 -11.07 -19.07
N SER A 86 18.29 -10.50 -20.03
CA SER A 86 18.91 -11.27 -21.11
C SER A 86 20.17 -12.03 -20.70
N SER A 87 20.77 -11.67 -19.55
CA SER A 87 22.02 -12.24 -19.07
C SER A 87 21.84 -13.29 -17.98
N ASN A 88 20.65 -13.40 -17.38
CA ASN A 88 20.38 -14.33 -16.29
C ASN A 88 18.93 -14.83 -16.33
N GLU A 89 18.76 -16.14 -16.59
CA GLU A 89 17.45 -16.80 -16.72
C GLU A 89 16.66 -16.81 -15.40
N GLU A 90 17.34 -16.95 -14.26
CA GLU A 90 16.68 -16.86 -12.95
C GLU A 90 16.11 -15.46 -12.70
N VAL A 91 16.83 -14.41 -13.16
CA VAL A 91 16.33 -13.05 -13.11
C VAL A 91 15.13 -12.83 -14.03
N GLU A 92 15.16 -13.37 -15.25
CA GLU A 92 14.00 -13.34 -16.13
C GLU A 92 12.77 -13.99 -15.49
N HIS A 93 12.94 -15.16 -14.86
CA HIS A 93 11.86 -15.85 -14.17
C HIS A 93 11.30 -15.04 -13.00
N GLY A 94 12.17 -14.48 -12.15
CA GLY A 94 11.76 -13.61 -11.04
C GLY A 94 11.05 -12.33 -11.50
N LEU A 95 11.47 -11.74 -12.62
CA LEU A 95 10.80 -10.61 -13.26
C LEU A 95 9.37 -10.97 -13.72
N LYS A 96 9.18 -12.17 -14.31
CA LYS A 96 7.84 -12.64 -14.72
C LYS A 96 6.91 -12.80 -13.52
N ILE A 97 7.39 -13.40 -12.43
CA ILE A 97 6.59 -13.61 -11.21
C ILE A 97 6.24 -12.28 -10.55
N SER A 98 7.23 -11.42 -10.33
CA SER A 98 7.03 -10.11 -9.71
C SER A 98 6.08 -9.23 -10.52
N SER A 99 6.26 -9.13 -11.85
CA SER A 99 5.35 -8.38 -12.73
C SER A 99 3.91 -8.91 -12.66
N LYS A 100 3.73 -10.23 -12.57
CA LYS A 100 2.40 -10.84 -12.42
C LYS A 100 1.76 -10.49 -11.07
N ALA A 101 2.53 -10.46 -9.99
CA ALA A 101 2.05 -10.05 -8.67
C ALA A 101 1.72 -8.55 -8.64
N PHE A 102 2.58 -7.71 -9.23
CA PHE A 102 2.37 -6.27 -9.39
C PHE A 102 1.05 -5.97 -10.09
N ASN A 103 0.81 -6.61 -11.24
CA ASN A 103 -0.41 -6.43 -12.03
C ASN A 103 -1.69 -6.92 -11.32
N LYS A 104 -1.56 -7.74 -10.27
CA LYS A 104 -2.68 -8.16 -9.40
C LYS A 104 -2.89 -7.22 -8.21
N GLY A 105 -2.06 -6.18 -8.05
CA GLY A 105 -2.06 -5.30 -6.87
C GLY A 105 -1.39 -5.91 -5.65
N ASP A 106 -0.70 -7.05 -5.78
CA ASP A 106 0.09 -7.64 -4.71
C ASP A 106 1.52 -7.07 -4.72
N TYR A 107 1.59 -5.78 -4.39
CA TYR A 107 2.85 -5.02 -4.43
C TYR A 107 3.88 -5.56 -3.43
N LYS A 108 3.43 -6.10 -2.30
CA LYS A 108 4.34 -6.67 -1.29
C LYS A 108 5.04 -7.92 -1.83
N SER A 109 4.28 -8.89 -2.33
CA SER A 109 4.89 -10.09 -2.92
C SER A 109 5.67 -9.78 -4.18
N SER A 110 5.24 -8.79 -4.98
CA SER A 110 6.02 -8.29 -6.11
C SER A 110 7.40 -7.79 -5.67
N LEU A 111 7.45 -6.93 -4.65
CA LEU A 111 8.69 -6.35 -4.13
C LEU A 111 9.61 -7.41 -3.54
N GLU A 112 9.09 -8.30 -2.69
CA GLU A 112 9.87 -9.37 -2.07
C GLU A 112 10.48 -10.31 -3.13
N THR A 113 9.67 -10.69 -4.13
CA THR A 113 10.15 -11.56 -5.22
C THR A 113 11.29 -10.89 -5.98
N ILE A 114 11.11 -9.65 -6.44
CA ILE A 114 12.13 -9.00 -7.26
C ILE A 114 13.41 -8.68 -6.47
N LEU A 115 13.30 -8.32 -5.18
CA LEU A 115 14.47 -8.10 -4.34
C LEU A 115 15.26 -9.39 -4.10
N ASN A 116 14.59 -10.50 -3.84
CA ASN A 116 15.23 -11.80 -3.67
C ASN A 116 15.94 -12.23 -4.96
N THR A 117 15.27 -12.06 -6.10
CA THR A 117 15.85 -12.32 -7.42
C THR A 117 17.08 -11.46 -7.69
N LEU A 118 17.02 -10.16 -7.41
CA LEU A 118 18.17 -9.27 -7.65
C LEU A 118 19.33 -9.52 -6.70
N ASN A 119 19.08 -10.05 -5.50
CA ASN A 119 20.13 -10.39 -4.56
C ASN A 119 21.03 -11.55 -5.05
N ILE A 120 20.57 -12.34 -6.04
CA ILE A 120 21.38 -13.39 -6.69
C ILE A 120 22.50 -12.76 -7.52
N VAL A 121 22.20 -11.65 -8.22
CA VAL A 121 23.15 -10.97 -9.12
C VAL A 121 23.90 -9.82 -8.45
N GLU A 122 23.28 -9.12 -7.51
CA GLU A 122 23.87 -8.03 -6.75
C GLU A 122 23.47 -8.15 -5.28
N PRO A 123 24.26 -8.88 -4.47
CA PRO A 123 24.02 -9.00 -3.04
C PRO A 123 23.96 -7.63 -2.36
N GLY A 124 22.93 -7.38 -1.53
CA GLY A 124 22.78 -6.10 -0.83
C GLY A 124 22.04 -5.01 -1.62
N ILE A 125 21.52 -5.32 -2.81
CA ILE A 125 20.74 -4.39 -3.65
C ILE A 125 19.56 -3.74 -2.90
N HIS A 126 18.97 -4.44 -1.93
CA HIS A 126 17.86 -3.93 -1.11
C HIS A 126 18.25 -2.62 -0.39
N LYS A 127 19.45 -2.53 0.19
CA LYS A 127 19.93 -1.31 0.87
C LYS A 127 20.12 -0.15 -0.10
N LYS A 128 20.62 -0.45 -1.30
CA LYS A 128 20.90 0.53 -2.36
C LYS A 128 19.61 1.09 -2.97
N LEU A 129 18.57 0.27 -3.11
CA LEU A 129 17.26 0.72 -3.59
C LEU A 129 16.53 1.52 -2.50
N LEU A 130 16.63 1.11 -1.24
CA LEU A 130 16.08 1.87 -0.10
C LEU A 130 16.71 3.26 0.03
N SER A 131 18.03 3.37 -0.06
CA SER A 131 18.73 4.66 0.07
C SER A 131 18.40 5.65 -1.05
N LYS A 132 18.03 5.16 -2.24
CA LYS A 132 17.60 6.00 -3.38
C LYS A 132 16.19 6.57 -3.24
N MET A 133 15.41 6.10 -2.27
CA MET A 133 14.03 6.51 -2.06
C MET A 133 13.83 7.39 -0.83
N GLU A 134 14.80 7.40 0.08
CA GLU A 134 14.82 8.29 1.24
C GLU A 134 15.51 9.64 0.95
N GLY A 135 16.18 9.75 -0.22
CA GLY A 135 16.87 10.96 -0.69
C GLY A 135 16.04 11.84 -1.61
#